data_AF-A0A956IGH2-F1
#
_entry.id   AF-A0A956IGH2-F1
#
_cell.length_a   1.000
_cell.length_b   1.000
_cell.length_c   1.000
_cell.angle_alpha   90.00
_cell.angle_beta   90.00
_cell.angle_gamma   90.00
#
_symmetry.space_group_name_H-M   'P 1'
#
loop_
_entity.id
_entity.type
_entity.pdbx_description
1 polymer ?
#
loop_
_entity_poly.entity_id
_entity_poly.type
_entity_poly.pdbx_seq_one_letter_code
_entity_poly.pdbx_strand_id
1 'polypeptide(L)'
;TYPQYAGLYATVQGVNPTYVKAAATPARTELVRVELDENDAEIPASLEVLAEFAVDLKFGITQDIAPVGGAPNLVRLRIGDPNVYNVAGPLPAGTPERVRAVQIRFSTRAERRDRERDLPLMGQDLGRIRYDLGTNNGFVRMRTLVSDVQLVNQQTSS
;
A
#
# COMPACT_ATOMS: atom_id res chain seq x y z
N THR A 1 18.76 -4.47 -19.58
CA THR A 1 17.55 -3.75 -19.08
C THR A 1 16.60 -3.63 -20.24
N TYR A 2 15.39 -4.20 -20.15
CA TYR A 2 14.41 -4.27 -21.25
C TYR A 2 13.62 -2.95 -21.37
N PRO A 3 13.93 -2.08 -22.35
CA PRO A 3 13.37 -0.73 -22.43
C PRO A 3 11.87 -0.73 -22.71
N GLN A 4 11.33 -1.78 -23.34
CA GLN A 4 9.91 -1.90 -23.67
C GLN A 4 9.00 -1.98 -22.44
N TYR A 5 9.51 -2.46 -21.30
CA TYR A 5 8.77 -2.52 -20.05
C TYR A 5 8.97 -1.29 -19.16
N ALA A 6 9.74 -0.29 -19.61
CA ALA A 6 9.94 0.95 -18.85
C ALA A 6 8.60 1.65 -18.56
N GLY A 7 7.61 1.53 -19.45
CA GLY A 7 6.26 2.07 -19.24
C GLY A 7 5.42 1.36 -18.16
N LEU A 8 5.82 0.15 -17.73
CA LEU A 8 5.16 -0.60 -16.65
C LEU A 8 5.69 -0.23 -15.25
N TYR A 9 6.93 0.28 -15.17
CA TYR A 9 7.61 0.61 -13.90
C TYR A 9 7.93 2.10 -13.72
N ALA A 10 7.90 2.91 -14.78
CA ALA A 10 8.11 4.34 -14.69
C ALA A 10 6.91 5.02 -14.03
N THR A 11 7.17 5.75 -12.95
CA THR A 11 6.25 6.71 -12.34
C THR A 11 5.60 7.53 -13.46
N VAL A 12 4.28 7.36 -13.62
CA VAL A 12 3.50 7.90 -14.73
C VAL A 12 3.54 9.43 -14.71
N GLN A 13 4.49 10.01 -15.44
CA GLN A 13 4.29 11.25 -16.18
C GLN A 13 4.15 10.86 -17.65
N GLY A 14 2.91 10.81 -18.15
CA GLY A 14 2.69 10.75 -19.60
C GLY A 14 2.00 9.52 -20.16
N VAL A 15 1.45 8.61 -19.34
CA VAL A 15 0.34 7.79 -19.86
C VAL A 15 -0.83 8.74 -19.99
N ASN A 16 -1.15 9.10 -21.24
CA ASN A 16 -2.41 9.71 -21.59
C ASN A 16 -3.32 8.55 -21.96
N PRO A 17 -3.97 7.85 -21.01
CA PRO A 17 -5.05 6.97 -21.42
C PRO A 17 -6.07 7.93 -22.00
N THR A 18 -6.43 7.78 -23.28
CA THR A 18 -7.67 8.36 -23.75
C THR A 18 -8.78 7.69 -22.95
N TYR A 19 -9.06 8.28 -21.80
CA TYR A 19 -9.98 7.77 -20.81
C TYR A 19 -11.35 8.17 -21.32
N VAL A 20 -12.01 7.23 -21.99
CA VAL A 20 -13.40 7.41 -22.35
C VAL A 20 -14.19 7.23 -21.06
N LYS A 21 -14.94 8.27 -20.67
CA LYS A 21 -15.94 8.27 -19.58
C LYS A 21 -17.07 7.27 -19.91
N ALA A 22 -16.75 5.98 -19.92
CA ALA A 22 -17.60 4.80 -20.19
C ALA A 22 -16.80 3.48 -20.25
N ALA A 23 -15.45 3.50 -20.31
CA ALA A 23 -14.66 2.28 -20.39
C ALA A 23 -14.75 1.49 -19.06
N ALA A 24 -15.11 0.21 -19.16
CA ALA A 24 -15.29 -0.69 -18.01
C ALA A 24 -13.98 -0.97 -17.23
N THR A 25 -12.84 -0.63 -17.81
CA THR A 25 -11.52 -0.99 -17.31
C THR A 25 -10.71 0.28 -17.06
N PRO A 26 -10.57 0.76 -15.80
CA PRO A 26 -9.65 1.85 -15.48
C PRO A 26 -8.21 1.49 -15.88
N ALA A 27 -7.32 2.47 -16.01
CA ALA A 27 -5.90 2.22 -16.28
C ALA A 27 -5.33 1.31 -15.17
N ARG A 28 -4.89 0.11 -15.56
CA ARG A 28 -4.42 -0.96 -14.67
C ARG A 28 -2.92 -1.13 -14.84
N THR A 29 -2.23 -1.28 -13.72
CA THR A 29 -0.93 -1.94 -13.67
C THR A 29 -1.17 -3.41 -13.36
N GLU A 30 -0.69 -4.28 -14.25
CA GLU A 30 -0.79 -5.74 -14.15
C GLU A 30 0.63 -6.33 -14.09
N LEU A 31 0.84 -7.37 -13.29
CA LEU A 31 2.02 -8.21 -13.47
C LEU A 31 1.74 -9.16 -14.62
N VAL A 32 2.47 -9.00 -15.70
CA VAL A 32 2.42 -9.92 -16.84
C VAL A 32 3.69 -10.75 -16.90
N ARG A 33 3.54 -12.00 -17.33
CA ARG A 33 4.63 -12.87 -17.78
C ARG A 33 4.47 -13.07 -19.26
N VAL A 34 5.57 -13.09 -19.99
CA VAL A 34 5.64 -13.53 -21.37
C VAL A 34 6.88 -14.41 -21.50
N GLU A 35 6.76 -15.50 -22.22
CA GLU A 35 7.88 -16.36 -22.60
C GLU A 35 8.67 -15.68 -23.72
N LEU A 36 9.98 -15.94 -23.74
CA LEU A 36 10.88 -15.49 -24.79
C LEU A 36 11.26 -16.69 -25.65
N ASP A 37 11.42 -16.47 -26.96
CA ASP A 37 11.96 -17.46 -27.89
C ASP A 37 13.50 -17.57 -27.78
N GLU A 38 14.11 -18.41 -28.62
CA GLU A 38 15.56 -18.58 -28.65
C GLU A 38 16.36 -17.32 -29.05
N ASN A 39 15.69 -16.25 -29.51
CA ASN A 39 16.28 -14.98 -29.90
C ASN A 39 15.98 -13.85 -28.89
N ASP A 40 15.52 -14.19 -27.69
CA ASP A 40 15.03 -13.24 -26.67
C ASP A 40 13.82 -12.40 -27.14
N ALA A 41 13.10 -12.82 -28.17
CA ALA A 41 11.89 -12.15 -28.63
C ALA A 41 10.66 -12.67 -27.87
N GLU A 42 9.76 -11.76 -27.49
CA GLU A 42 8.51 -12.14 -26.83
C GLU A 42 7.66 -13.05 -27.72
N ILE A 43 7.12 -14.11 -27.14
CA ILE A 43 6.11 -14.96 -27.78
C ILE A 43 4.73 -14.43 -27.37
N PRO A 44 4.01 -13.65 -28.19
CA PRO A 44 2.83 -12.91 -27.72
C PRO A 44 1.69 -13.81 -27.21
N ALA A 45 1.60 -15.03 -27.73
CA ALA A 45 0.61 -16.02 -27.31
C ALA A 45 0.86 -16.58 -25.89
N SER A 46 2.06 -16.36 -25.33
CA SER A 46 2.43 -16.77 -23.97
C SER A 46 2.16 -15.68 -22.93
N LEU A 47 1.65 -14.52 -23.35
CA LEU A 47 1.36 -13.42 -22.43
C LEU A 47 0.27 -13.86 -21.44
N GLU A 48 0.64 -13.90 -20.17
CA GLU A 48 -0.20 -14.31 -19.07
C GLU A 48 -0.18 -13.24 -17.98
N VAL A 49 -1.35 -12.89 -17.46
CA VAL A 49 -1.48 -12.03 -16.28
C VAL A 49 -1.24 -12.89 -15.04
N LEU A 50 -0.12 -12.68 -14.36
CA LEU A 50 0.25 -13.43 -13.16
C LEU A 50 -0.46 -12.93 -11.90
N ALA A 51 -0.56 -11.60 -11.75
CA ALA A 51 -1.17 -10.99 -10.58
C ALA A 51 -1.64 -9.57 -10.88
N GLU A 52 -2.79 -9.20 -10.31
CA GLU A 52 -3.24 -7.82 -10.28
C GLU A 52 -2.57 -7.08 -9.11
N PHE A 53 -1.57 -6.25 -9.40
CA PHE A 53 -0.90 -5.41 -8.39
C PHE A 53 -1.77 -4.21 -8.03
N ALA A 54 -2.62 -4.35 -7.01
CA ALA A 54 -2.74 -3.25 -6.06
C ALA A 54 -2.81 -3.77 -4.65
N VAL A 55 -1.61 -4.00 -4.14
CA VAL A 55 -1.35 -4.26 -2.75
C VAL A 55 -0.92 -2.93 -2.11
N ASP A 56 -1.73 -2.40 -1.19
CA ASP A 56 -1.32 -1.30 -0.29
C ASP A 56 -0.88 -1.93 1.03
N LEU A 57 0.42 -1.85 1.34
CA LEU A 57 0.95 -2.21 2.66
C LEU A 57 1.38 -0.93 3.36
N LYS A 58 0.76 -0.65 4.51
CA LYS A 58 1.06 0.53 5.31
C LYS A 58 1.17 0.19 6.78
N PHE A 59 1.94 0.99 7.49
CA PHE A 59 2.22 0.80 8.90
C PHE A 59 1.79 2.02 9.71
N GLY A 60 1.26 1.74 10.90
CA GLY A 60 1.19 2.66 12.03
C GLY A 60 2.00 2.07 13.18
N ILE A 61 2.36 2.89 14.15
CA ILE A 61 3.14 2.44 15.30
C ILE A 61 2.63 3.07 16.59
N THR A 62 2.75 2.35 17.69
CA THR A 62 2.66 2.92 19.04
C THR A 62 4.08 3.02 19.59
N GLN A 63 4.47 4.21 20.03
CA GLN A 63 5.79 4.49 20.59
C GLN A 63 5.71 5.01 22.02
N ASP A 64 6.80 4.83 22.76
CA ASP A 64 7.00 5.39 24.08
C ASP A 64 7.83 6.68 24.02
N ILE A 65 7.19 7.80 24.31
CA ILE A 65 7.81 9.14 24.29
C ILE A 65 8.26 9.59 25.67
N ALA A 66 8.24 8.71 26.68
CA ALA A 66 8.67 9.09 28.02
C ALA A 66 10.17 9.48 28.07
N PRO A 67 10.52 10.46 28.95
CA PRO A 67 11.91 10.71 29.28
C PRO A 67 12.53 9.47 29.95
N VAL A 68 13.82 9.27 29.75
CA VAL A 68 14.56 8.09 30.25
C VAL A 68 14.36 7.97 31.77
N GLY A 69 13.87 6.81 32.23
CA GLY A 69 13.60 6.52 33.64
C GLY A 69 12.23 6.94 34.18
N GLY A 70 11.36 7.53 33.34
CA GLY A 70 9.98 7.84 33.68
C GLY A 70 9.00 6.68 33.43
N ALA A 71 7.76 6.84 33.89
CA ALA A 71 6.66 5.94 33.52
C ALA A 71 6.43 6.01 32.00
N PRO A 72 6.14 4.88 31.32
CA PRO A 72 5.90 4.86 29.87
C PRO A 72 4.80 5.84 29.46
N ASN A 73 5.04 6.60 28.40
CA ASN A 73 4.06 7.52 27.83
C ASN A 73 3.79 7.11 26.38
N LEU A 74 2.72 6.36 26.17
CA LEU A 74 2.43 5.75 24.88
C LEU A 74 1.67 6.70 23.96
N VAL A 75 2.23 6.94 22.78
CA VAL A 75 1.60 7.71 21.70
C VAL A 75 1.44 6.84 20.47
N ARG A 76 0.24 6.86 19.89
CA ARG A 76 -0.10 6.14 18.66
C ARG A 76 0.07 7.06 17.44
N LEU A 77 1.00 6.71 16.56
CA LEU A 77 1.12 7.25 15.21
C LEU A 77 0.31 6.38 14.26
N ARG A 78 -0.69 6.98 13.61
CA ARG A 78 -1.64 6.26 12.76
C ARG A 78 -1.01 5.92 11.42
N ILE A 79 -1.60 4.95 10.73
CA ILE A 79 -1.26 4.66 9.32
C ILE A 79 -1.41 5.93 8.49
N GLY A 80 -0.34 6.31 7.78
CA GLY A 80 -0.27 7.52 6.97
C GLY A 80 0.30 8.74 7.69
N ASP A 81 0.58 8.66 9.00
CA ASP A 81 1.34 9.69 9.71
C ASP A 81 2.80 9.66 9.21
N PRO A 82 3.35 10.78 8.71
CA PRO A 82 4.72 10.82 8.20
C PRO A 82 5.76 10.50 9.29
N ASN A 83 5.45 10.73 10.56
CA ASN A 83 6.37 10.49 11.67
C ASN A 83 6.61 9.01 11.95
N VAL A 84 5.79 8.09 11.41
CA VAL A 84 6.02 6.65 11.52
C VAL A 84 7.42 6.30 11.03
N TYR A 85 7.85 6.87 9.90
CA TYR A 85 9.15 6.57 9.29
C TYR A 85 10.32 7.30 9.97
N ASN A 86 10.05 8.37 10.73
CA ASN A 86 11.07 9.03 11.54
C ASN A 86 11.42 8.14 12.75
N VAL A 87 10.42 7.62 13.44
CA VAL A 87 10.61 6.77 14.62
C VAL A 87 11.17 5.40 14.23
N ALA A 88 10.60 4.76 13.19
CA ALA A 88 11.04 3.47 12.70
C ALA A 88 12.28 3.53 11.77
N GLY A 89 12.88 4.72 11.60
CA GLY A 89 14.05 4.91 10.77
C GLY A 89 15.31 4.22 11.31
N PRO A 90 16.37 4.10 10.49
CA PRO A 90 17.62 3.50 10.92
C PRO A 90 18.30 4.34 12.02
N LEU A 91 19.02 3.66 12.92
CA LEU A 91 19.88 4.32 13.90
C LEU A 91 21.03 5.07 13.20
N PRO A 92 21.47 6.23 13.71
CA PRO A 92 21.06 6.87 14.97
C PRO A 92 19.88 7.86 14.84
N ALA A 93 19.33 8.05 13.64
CA ALA A 93 18.31 9.07 13.38
C ALA A 93 16.91 8.65 13.88
N GLY A 94 16.60 7.35 13.83
CA GLY A 94 15.39 6.79 14.39
C GLY A 94 15.49 6.44 15.87
N THR A 95 14.35 6.08 16.46
CA THR A 95 14.27 5.52 17.82
C THR A 95 13.43 4.23 17.82
N PRO A 96 13.79 3.23 16.99
CA PRO A 96 13.01 2.00 16.85
C PRO A 96 12.85 1.23 18.16
N GLU A 97 13.79 1.39 19.11
CA GLU A 97 13.73 0.80 20.44
C GLU A 97 12.55 1.32 21.27
N ARG A 98 11.97 2.48 20.91
CA ARG A 98 10.79 3.06 21.56
C ARG A 98 9.48 2.52 21.00
N VAL A 99 9.50 1.77 19.91
CA VAL A 99 8.29 1.16 19.35
C VAL A 99 7.82 0.05 20.29
N ARG A 100 6.51 0.05 20.56
CA ARG A 100 5.82 -0.84 21.50
C ARG A 100 4.81 -1.74 20.82
N ALA A 101 4.18 -1.25 19.76
CA ALA A 101 3.29 -2.03 18.91
C ALA A 101 3.34 -1.51 17.47
N VAL A 102 3.05 -2.38 16.52
CA VAL A 102 2.95 -2.06 15.09
C VAL A 102 1.54 -2.36 14.61
N GLN A 103 0.90 -1.38 14.00
CA GLN A 103 -0.33 -1.58 13.25
C GLN A 103 0.03 -1.85 11.80
N ILE A 104 -0.45 -2.96 11.25
CA ILE A 104 -0.25 -3.34 9.85
C ILE A 104 -1.58 -3.23 9.14
N ARG A 105 -1.59 -2.56 7.98
CA ARG A 105 -2.70 -2.59 7.05
C ARG A 105 -2.24 -3.15 5.72
N PHE A 106 -2.90 -4.22 5.30
CA PHE A 106 -2.71 -4.85 4.02
C PHE A 106 -4.02 -4.78 3.24
N SER A 107 -4.01 -4.12 2.09
CA SER A 107 -5.21 -3.95 1.26
C SER A 107 -4.98 -4.47 -0.14
N THR A 108 -5.91 -5.24 -0.66
CA THR A 108 -5.94 -5.72 -2.05
C THR A 108 -7.11 -5.10 -2.80
N ARG A 109 -6.91 -4.59 -4.01
CA ARG A 109 -8.01 -4.08 -4.85
C ARG A 109 -8.82 -5.20 -5.50
N ALA A 110 -10.10 -4.93 -5.72
CA ALA A 110 -10.95 -5.72 -6.60
C ALA A 110 -10.69 -5.36 -8.07
N GLU A 111 -10.94 -6.31 -8.97
CA GLU A 111 -10.73 -6.16 -10.42
C GLU A 111 -11.65 -5.09 -11.04
N ARG A 112 -12.88 -4.96 -10.53
CA ARG A 112 -13.91 -4.11 -11.13
C ARG A 112 -14.01 -2.75 -10.44
N ARG A 113 -14.17 -1.70 -11.26
CA ARG A 113 -14.57 -0.36 -10.82
C ARG A 113 -15.86 -0.45 -9.98
N ASP A 114 -15.88 0.25 -8.85
CA ASP A 114 -17.06 0.42 -8.01
C ASP A 114 -17.85 1.67 -8.44
N ARG A 115 -18.84 2.07 -7.63
CA ARG A 115 -19.64 3.28 -7.83
C ARG A 115 -18.76 4.54 -7.95
N GLU A 116 -19.26 5.54 -8.68
CA GLU A 116 -18.54 6.81 -8.93
C GLU A 116 -18.38 7.70 -7.70
N ARG A 117 -19.14 7.42 -6.63
CA ARG A 117 -19.10 8.19 -5.39
C ARG A 117 -18.62 7.30 -4.25
N ASP A 118 -17.73 7.85 -3.43
CA ASP A 118 -17.33 7.21 -2.17
C ASP A 118 -18.53 7.03 -1.23
N LEU A 119 -18.45 6.05 -0.34
CA LEU A 119 -19.43 5.93 0.75
C LEU A 119 -19.06 6.91 1.85
N PRO A 120 -20.04 7.58 2.48
CA PRO A 120 -19.75 8.33 3.70
C PRO A 120 -19.19 7.37 4.75
N LEU A 121 -17.94 7.61 5.16
CA LEU A 121 -17.32 6.89 6.26
C LEU A 121 -18.05 7.29 7.54
N MET A 122 -18.82 6.38 8.13
CA MET A 122 -19.42 6.58 9.44
C MET A 122 -18.40 6.20 10.52
N GLY A 123 -17.71 7.19 11.08
CA GLY A 123 -16.80 7.01 12.23
C GLY A 123 -15.30 7.14 11.93
N GLN A 124 -14.47 6.80 12.93
CA GLN A 124 -13.00 6.87 12.83
C GLN A 124 -12.47 5.81 11.86
N ASP A 125 -11.91 6.23 10.71
CA ASP A 125 -11.19 5.46 9.68
C ASP A 125 -10.95 3.95 9.96
N LEU A 126 -12.02 3.14 9.99
CA LEU A 126 -12.01 1.70 10.36
C LEU A 126 -11.50 0.81 9.22
N GLY A 127 -10.73 1.38 8.28
CA GLY A 127 -10.32 0.72 7.05
C GLY A 127 -11.23 1.11 5.90
N ARG A 128 -10.71 1.99 5.03
CA ARG A 128 -11.39 2.33 3.77
C ARG A 128 -11.60 1.06 2.95
N ILE A 129 -12.87 0.79 2.66
CA ILE A 129 -13.31 -0.29 1.76
C ILE A 129 -13.25 0.13 0.29
N ARG A 130 -12.88 1.39 0.01
CA ARG A 130 -12.76 1.96 -1.32
C ARG A 130 -11.52 2.81 -1.46
N TYR A 131 -10.88 2.71 -2.61
CA TYR A 131 -9.74 3.53 -2.98
C TYR A 131 -10.11 4.40 -4.18
N ASP A 132 -9.77 5.68 -4.10
CA ASP A 132 -9.93 6.63 -5.20
C ASP A 132 -8.80 6.40 -6.22
N LEU A 133 -9.17 6.06 -7.45
CA LEU A 133 -8.21 5.82 -8.53
C LEU A 133 -7.68 7.12 -9.15
N GLY A 134 -8.08 8.28 -8.64
CA GLY A 134 -7.69 9.61 -9.12
C GLY A 134 -8.76 10.29 -9.97
N THR A 135 -8.44 11.49 -10.46
CA THR A 135 -9.38 12.36 -11.16
C THR A 135 -10.08 11.63 -12.30
N ASN A 136 -11.42 11.55 -12.23
CA ASN A 136 -12.30 10.87 -13.19
C ASN A 136 -12.18 9.33 -13.28
N ASN A 137 -11.33 8.69 -12.46
CA ASN A 137 -11.17 7.24 -12.49
C ASN A 137 -12.18 6.51 -11.60
N GLY A 138 -12.80 7.23 -10.66
CA GLY A 138 -13.78 6.69 -9.72
C GLY A 138 -13.13 5.85 -8.64
N PHE A 139 -13.92 4.96 -8.03
CA PHE A 139 -13.47 4.16 -6.90
C PHE A 139 -13.32 2.69 -7.26
N VAL A 140 -12.47 1.98 -6.53
CA VAL A 140 -12.38 0.52 -6.56
C VAL A 140 -12.62 -0.03 -5.17
N ARG A 141 -13.25 -1.21 -5.05
CA ARG A 141 -13.38 -1.90 -3.76
C ARG A 141 -12.04 -2.44 -3.33
N MET A 142 -11.75 -2.33 -2.04
CA MET A 142 -10.59 -2.91 -1.40
C MET A 142 -11.03 -3.98 -0.41
N ARG A 143 -10.28 -5.08 -0.32
CA ARG A 143 -10.31 -5.97 0.85
C ARG A 143 -9.13 -5.59 1.72
N THR A 144 -9.40 -5.22 2.96
CA THR A 144 -8.40 -4.69 3.87
C THR A 144 -8.31 -5.58 5.10
N LEU A 145 -7.11 -6.07 5.40
CA LEU A 145 -6.75 -6.70 6.65
C LEU A 145 -6.00 -5.69 7.51
N VAL A 146 -6.42 -5.54 8.76
CA VAL A 146 -5.73 -4.73 9.76
C VAL A 146 -5.39 -5.62 10.95
N SER A 147 -4.16 -5.53 11.42
CA SER A 147 -3.70 -6.25 12.61
C SER A 147 -2.82 -5.33 13.46
N ASP A 148 -3.01 -5.38 14.78
CA ASP A 148 -2.13 -4.74 15.74
C ASP A 148 -1.25 -5.83 16.37
N VAL A 149 0.06 -5.67 16.24
CA VAL A 149 1.07 -6.62 16.73
C VAL A 149 1.83 -5.98 17.88
N GLN A 150 1.76 -6.61 19.05
CA GLN A 150 2.58 -6.22 20.20
C GLN A 150 4.02 -6.72 20.00
N LEU A 151 5.01 -5.89 20.33
CA LEU A 151 6.41 -6.26 20.21
C LEU A 151 6.95 -6.94 21.47
N VAL A 152 7.92 -7.84 21.28
CA VAL A 152 8.51 -8.67 22.37
C VAL A 152 9.18 -7.83 23.45
N ASN A 153 9.64 -6.62 23.13
CA ASN A 153 10.15 -5.66 24.11
C ASN A 153 9.08 -5.15 25.10
N GLN A 154 7.84 -5.65 25.01
CA GLN A 154 6.77 -5.44 25.98
C GLN A 154 6.46 -6.66 26.86
N GLN A 155 7.03 -7.83 26.58
CA GLN A 155 6.89 -8.97 27.49
C GLN A 155 7.79 -8.72 28.71
N THR A 156 7.17 -8.39 29.82
CA THR A 156 7.80 -8.48 31.14
C THR A 156 8.31 -9.90 31.32
N SER A 157 9.59 -10.08 31.66
CA SER A 157 10.10 -11.37 32.09
C SER A 157 9.30 -11.81 33.32
N SER A 158 8.46 -12.84 33.16
CA SER A 158 7.76 -13.51 34.26
C SER A 158 8.71 -14.39 35.03
#